data_AF-U5FTM0-F1
#
_entry.id   AF-U5FTM0-F1
#
_cell.length_a   1.000
_cell.length_b   1.000
_cell.length_c   1.000
_cell.angle_alpha   90.00
_cell.angle_beta   90.00
_cell.angle_gamma   90.00
#
_symmetry.space_group_name_H-M   'P 1'
#
loop_
_entity.id
_entity.type
_entity.pdbx_description
1 polymer ?
#
loop_
_entity_poly.entity_id
_entity_poly.type
_entity_poly.pdbx_seq_one_letter_code
_entity_poly.pdbx_strand_id
1 'polypeptide(L)' 'MMSSRKLAQLCITFWVAVLFCPSVHSQLQVGFYRNSCRRAESTVRDDVRDALRQDRGVAAGLVRLHFHDCFVRVRACA' A
#
# COMPACT_ATOMS: atom_id res chain seq x y z
N MET A 1 -8.99 35.35 -23.18
CA MET A 1 -9.26 35.82 -21.80
C MET A 1 -10.53 35.14 -21.30
N MET A 2 -10.45 34.28 -20.29
CA MET A 2 -11.62 33.57 -19.75
C MET A 2 -12.37 34.49 -18.77
N SER A 3 -13.70 34.55 -18.88
CA SER A 3 -14.55 35.38 -18.01
C SER A 3 -14.48 34.93 -16.55
N SER A 4 -14.43 35.88 -15.60
CA SER A 4 -14.43 35.62 -14.15
C SER A 4 -15.55 34.66 -13.71
N ARG A 5 -16.69 34.65 -14.40
CA ARG A 5 -17.82 33.76 -14.11
C ARG A 5 -17.50 32.30 -14.44
N LYS A 6 -16.77 32.05 -15.54
CA LYS A 6 -16.31 30.71 -15.94
C LYS A 6 -15.26 30.17 -14.97
N LEU A 7 -14.39 31.04 -14.45
CA LEU A 7 -13.41 30.67 -13.42
C LEU A 7 -14.11 30.25 -12.12
N ALA A 8 -15.07 31.06 -11.64
CA ALA A 8 -15.85 30.74 -10.44
C ALA A 8 -16.63 29.43 -10.60
N GLN A 9 -17.26 29.21 -11.75
CA GLN A 9 -17.97 27.96 -12.04
C GLN A 9 -17.04 26.74 -12.01
N LEU A 10 -15.85 26.83 -12.62
CA LEU A 10 -14.86 25.74 -12.59
C LEU A 10 -14.41 25.42 -11.16
N CYS A 11 -14.13 26.45 -10.36
CA CYS A 11 -13.76 26.27 -8.95
C CYS A 11 -14.88 25.59 -8.15
N ILE A 12 -16.13 26.01 -8.34
CA ILE A 12 -17.30 25.41 -7.67
C ILE A 12 -17.43 23.94 -8.08
N THR A 13 -17.34 23.61 -9.37
CA THR A 13 -17.44 22.22 -9.83
C THR A 13 -16.31 21.35 -9.29
N PHE A 14 -15.09 21.88 -9.18
CA PHE A 14 -13.96 21.18 -8.61
C PHE A 14 -14.15 20.91 -7.11
N TRP A 15 -14.57 21.91 -6.34
CA TRP A 15 -14.85 21.75 -4.91
C TRP A 15 -15.97 20.75 -4.63
N VAL A 16 -17.04 20.80 -5.42
CA VAL A 16 -18.13 19.80 -5.35
C VAL A 16 -17.58 18.41 -5.67
N ALA A 17 -16.78 18.24 -6.72
CA ALA A 17 -16.19 16.95 -7.05
C ALA A 17 -15.29 16.36 -5.93
N VAL A 18 -14.51 17.20 -5.24
CA VAL A 18 -13.69 16.78 -4.09
C VAL A 18 -14.55 16.33 -2.90
N LEU A 19 -15.65 17.05 -2.62
CA LEU A 19 -16.57 16.70 -1.52
C LEU A 19 -17.28 15.35 -1.74
N PHE A 20 -17.55 14.98 -2.98
CA PHE A 20 -18.22 13.72 -3.34
C PHE A 20 -17.26 12.58 -3.69
N CYS A 21 -15.95 12.76 -3.48
CA CYS A 21 -14.97 11.71 -3.72
C CYS A 21 -15.04 10.65 -2.61
N PRO A 22 -15.28 9.36 -2.93
CA PRO A 22 -15.31 8.31 -1.92
C PRO A 22 -13.93 8.14 -1.29
N SER A 23 -13.86 8.18 0.04
CA SER A 23 -12.64 7.87 0.80
C SER A 23 -12.30 6.38 0.61
N VAL A 24 -11.18 6.10 -0.05
CA VAL A 24 -10.63 4.74 -0.07
C VAL A 24 -9.99 4.48 1.31
N HIS A 25 -10.66 3.69 2.14
CA HIS A 25 -10.10 3.27 3.42
C HIS A 25 -9.19 2.05 3.21
N SER A 26 -7.89 2.28 3.06
CA SER A 26 -6.92 1.20 3.07
C SER A 26 -6.70 0.73 4.52
N GLN A 27 -6.92 -0.56 4.80
CA GLN A 27 -6.64 -1.14 6.11
C GLN A 27 -5.13 -1.18 6.43
N LEU A 28 -4.27 -1.04 5.43
CA LEU A 28 -2.82 -1.00 5.60
C LEU A 28 -2.35 0.42 5.96
N GLN A 29 -1.44 0.48 6.93
CA GLN A 29 -0.78 1.70 7.36
C GLN A 29 0.71 1.44 7.55
N VAL A 30 1.56 2.36 7.10
CA VAL A 30 3.00 2.32 7.40
C VAL A 30 3.22 2.48 8.90
N GLY A 31 4.04 1.61 9.49
CA GLY A 31 4.25 1.59 10.93
C GLY A 31 3.06 1.03 11.72
N PHE A 32 2.23 0.18 11.11
CA PHE A 32 1.12 -0.52 11.78
C PHE A 32 1.56 -1.17 13.12
N TYR A 33 2.75 -1.77 13.14
CA TYR A 33 3.31 -2.42 14.33
C TYR A 33 3.97 -1.46 15.33
N ARG A 34 3.94 -0.15 15.13
CA ARG A 34 4.69 0.81 15.96
C ARG A 34 4.30 0.75 17.45
N ASN A 35 3.07 0.40 17.78
CA ASN A 35 2.62 0.36 19.18
C ASN A 35 2.66 -1.05 19.81
N SER A 36 2.69 -2.10 18.99
CA SER A 36 2.71 -3.49 19.43
C SER A 36 4.11 -4.12 19.35
N CYS A 37 4.84 -3.88 18.26
CA CYS A 37 6.19 -4.36 18.03
C CYS A 37 6.99 -3.39 17.12
N ARG A 38 7.63 -2.39 17.73
CA ARG A 38 8.41 -1.36 16.98
C ARG A 38 9.51 -1.91 16.10
N ARG A 39 10.08 -3.05 16.49
CA ARG A 39 11.23 -3.65 15.81
C ARG A 39 10.82 -4.61 14.69
N ALA A 40 9.52 -4.88 14.49
CA ALA A 40 9.06 -5.86 13.51
C ALA A 40 9.69 -5.63 12.12
N GLU A 41 9.55 -4.42 11.58
CA GLU A 41 10.09 -4.10 10.24
C GLU A 41 11.62 -4.15 10.18
N SER A 42 12.33 -3.71 11.23
CA SER A 42 13.79 -3.76 11.27
C SER A 42 14.32 -5.18 11.42
N THR A 43 13.70 -6.00 12.28
CA THR A 43 14.11 -7.39 12.52
C THR A 43 13.96 -8.21 11.24
N VAL A 44 12.80 -8.13 10.57
CA VAL A 44 12.59 -8.83 9.30
C VAL A 44 13.61 -8.38 8.25
N ARG A 45 13.91 -7.07 8.17
CA ARG A 45 14.90 -6.55 7.22
C ARG A 45 16.31 -7.09 7.48
N ASP A 46 16.73 -7.13 8.74
CA ASP A 46 18.06 -7.61 9.12
C ASP A 46 18.20 -9.12 8.84
N ASP A 47 17.20 -9.91 9.24
CA ASP A 47 17.20 -11.36 9.00
C ASP A 47 17.19 -11.70 7.49
N VAL A 48 16.34 -11.02 6.71
CA VAL A 48 16.30 -11.21 5.25
C VAL A 48 17.62 -10.79 4.60
N ARG A 49 18.27 -9.72 5.08
CA ARG A 49 19.58 -9.29 4.58
C ARG A 49 20.63 -10.36 4.84
N ASP A 50 20.65 -10.95 6.03
CA ASP A 50 21.64 -11.97 6.38
C ASP A 50 21.39 -13.27 5.62
N ALA A 51 20.13 -13.68 5.44
CA ALA A 51 19.75 -14.80 4.58
C ALA A 51 20.16 -14.57 3.12
N LEU A 52 19.96 -13.35 2.59
CA LEU A 52 20.38 -12.98 1.23
C LEU A 52 21.90 -13.05 1.03
N ARG A 53 22.68 -12.72 2.07
CA ARG A 53 24.15 -12.84 2.03
C ARG A 53 24.59 -14.31 1.94
N GLN A 54 23.83 -15.21 2.57
CA GLN A 54 24.08 -16.64 2.54
C GLN A 54 23.61 -17.28 1.22
N ASP A 55 22.43 -16.90 0.73
CA ASP A 55 21.87 -17.37 -0.53
C ASP A 55 21.14 -16.24 -1.27
N ARG A 56 21.67 -15.88 -2.46
CA ARG A 56 21.09 -14.83 -3.30
C ARG A 56 19.70 -15.20 -3.84
N GLY A 57 19.37 -16.49 -3.90
CA GLY A 57 18.06 -16.99 -4.33
C GLY A 57 16.92 -16.60 -3.40
N VAL A 58 17.20 -16.32 -2.12
CA VAL A 58 16.20 -15.96 -1.10
C VAL A 58 15.40 -14.72 -1.49
N ALA A 59 16.04 -13.69 -2.06
CA ALA A 59 15.33 -12.47 -2.44
C ALA A 59 14.28 -12.73 -3.53
N ALA A 60 14.65 -13.46 -4.58
CA ALA A 60 13.71 -13.84 -5.63
C ALA A 60 12.62 -14.79 -5.10
N GLY A 61 12.99 -15.73 -4.23
CA GLY A 61 12.08 -16.68 -3.59
C GLY A 61 11.01 -16.00 -2.74
N LEU A 62 11.39 -15.05 -1.87
CA LEU A 62 10.45 -14.32 -0.99
C LEU A 62 9.44 -13.50 -1.79
N VAL A 63 9.89 -12.81 -2.84
CA VAL A 63 8.99 -12.05 -3.73
C VAL A 63 8.04 -13.00 -4.44
N ARG A 64 8.55 -14.10 -5.02
CA ARG A 64 7.71 -15.11 -5.68
C ARG A 64 6.68 -15.73 -4.74
N LEU A 65 7.07 -16.04 -3.50
CA LEU A 65 6.18 -16.59 -2.48
C LEU A 65 5.05 -15.62 -2.15
N HIS A 66 5.37 -14.34 -1.93
CA HIS A 66 4.35 -13.32 -1.69
C HIS A 66 3.34 -13.20 -2.84
N PHE A 67 3.82 -13.20 -4.09
CA PHE A 67 2.95 -13.21 -5.26
C PHE A 67 2.09 -14.48 -5.31
N HIS A 68 2.68 -15.63 -5.02
CA HIS A 68 1.97 -16.91 -5.03
C HIS A 68 0.82 -16.93 -4.01
N ASP A 69 1.04 -16.44 -2.79
CA ASP A 69 0.01 -16.38 -1.73
C ASP A 69 -1.10 -15.38 -2.06
N CYS A 70 -0.76 -14.22 -2.64
CA CYS A 70 -1.76 -13.20 -2.96
C CYS A 70 -2.63 -13.56 -4.17
N PHE A 71 -2.04 -14.19 -5.19
CA PHE A 71 -2.75 -14.51 -6.44
C PHE A 71 -3.45 -15.88 -6.37
N VAL A 72 -2.85 -16.88 -5.72
CA VAL A 72 -3.43 -18.22 -5.62
C VAL A 72 -4.25 -18.34 -4.33
N ARG A 73 -5.40 -17.66 -4.30
CA ARG A 73 -6.39 -17.83 -3.23
C ARG A 73 -7.35 -18.95 -3.58
N VAL A 74 -6.96 -20.19 -3.31
CA VAL A 74 -7.92 -21.30 -3.28
C VAL A 74 -8.87 -20.99 -2.13
N ARG A 75 -10.10 -20.57 -2.45
CA ARG A 75 -11.13 -20.43 -1.41
C ARG A 75 -11.22 -21.79 -0.72
N ALA A 76 -10.96 -21.84 0.59
CA ALA A 76 -11.46 -22.95 1.38
C ALA A 76 -12.96 -23.01 1.11
N CYS A 77 -13.47 -24.16 0.65
CA CYS A 77 -14.91 -24.34 0.51
C CYS A 77 -15.56 -23.95 1.84
N ALA A 78 -16.54 -23.03 1.75
CA ALA A 78 -17.39 -22.69 2.86
C ALA A 78 -18.22 -23.91 3.29
#